data_AF-A0A084SL64-F1
#
_entry.id   AF-A0A084SL64-F1
#
_cell.length_a   1.000
_cell.length_b   1.000
_cell.length_c   1.000
_cell.angle_alpha   90.00
_cell.angle_beta   90.00
_cell.angle_gamma   90.00
#
_symmetry.space_group_name_H-M   'P 1'
#
loop_
_entity.id
_entity.type
_entity.pdbx_description
1 polymer ?
#
loop_
_entity_poly.entity_id
_entity_poly.type
_entity_poly.pdbx_seq_one_letter_code
_entity_poly.pdbx_strand_id
1 'polypeptide(L)'
;MSGALLLAALSGCATPRYLVSDFTMGERSVKYILTPISARAGKNEVQLYDFIVQICDLDTKDEPSACKDTTVVSNVVPQSIY
;
A
#
# COMPACT_ATOMS: atom_id res chain seq x y z
N MET A 1 -46.83 0.65 -0.60
CA MET A 1 -45.73 1.60 -0.30
C MET A 1 -44.56 0.76 0.19
N SER A 2 -43.64 0.40 -0.71
CA SER A 2 -42.47 -0.41 -0.34
C SER A 2 -41.23 0.38 -0.72
N GLY A 3 -40.68 1.10 0.25
CA GLY A 3 -39.44 1.84 0.10
C GLY A 3 -38.27 0.86 0.05
N ALA A 4 -37.62 0.77 -1.10
CA ALA A 4 -36.37 0.03 -1.24
C ALA A 4 -35.26 0.81 -0.51
N LEU A 5 -34.67 0.18 0.52
CA LEU A 5 -33.46 0.65 1.18
C LEU A 5 -32.33 0.71 0.14
N LEU A 6 -31.96 1.92 -0.25
CA LEU A 6 -30.65 2.22 -0.84
C LEU A 6 -29.59 2.05 0.23
N LEU A 7 -29.06 0.83 0.40
CA LEU A 7 -27.79 0.64 1.10
C LEU A 7 -26.70 1.27 0.24
N ALA A 8 -26.38 2.52 0.57
CA ALA A 8 -25.18 3.20 0.15
C ALA A 8 -23.98 2.28 0.36
N ALA A 9 -23.45 1.75 -0.74
CA ALA A 9 -22.12 1.21 -0.79
C ALA A 9 -21.18 2.35 -0.36
N LEU A 10 -20.76 2.33 0.90
CA LEU A 10 -19.57 3.03 1.38
C LEU A 10 -18.37 2.37 0.70
N SER A 11 -18.23 2.59 -0.60
CA SER A 11 -16.97 2.42 -1.32
C SER A 11 -16.04 3.52 -0.80
N GLY A 12 -15.53 3.36 0.41
CA GLY A 12 -14.35 4.07 0.83
C GLY A 12 -13.28 3.74 -0.19
N CYS A 13 -12.86 4.73 -0.98
CA CYS A 13 -11.76 4.56 -1.91
C CYS A 13 -10.56 4.06 -1.11
N ALA A 14 -10.21 2.79 -1.27
CA ALA A 14 -8.98 2.27 -0.70
C ALA A 14 -7.83 3.07 -1.30
N THR A 15 -6.95 3.60 -0.45
CA THR A 15 -5.77 4.32 -0.93
C THR A 15 -4.96 3.38 -1.83
N PRO A 16 -4.64 3.79 -3.07
CA PRO A 16 -3.94 2.93 -4.01
C PRO A 16 -2.55 2.58 -3.47
N ARG A 17 -2.08 1.36 -3.77
CA ARG A 17 -0.78 0.84 -3.34
C ARG A 17 0.00 0.42 -4.57
N TYR A 18 1.24 0.90 -4.70
CA TYR A 18 2.10 0.63 -5.84
C TYR A 18 3.21 -0.34 -5.41
N LEU A 19 3.23 -1.53 -5.99
CA LEU A 19 4.30 -2.50 -5.77
C LEU A 19 5.57 -2.06 -6.50
N VAL A 20 6.66 -1.89 -5.76
CA VAL A 20 7.98 -1.52 -6.29
C VAL A 20 8.85 -2.75 -6.47
N SER A 21 8.83 -3.65 -5.49
CA SER A 21 9.60 -4.88 -5.50
C SER A 21 8.88 -5.95 -4.67
N ASP A 22 9.08 -7.20 -5.05
CA ASP A 22 8.55 -8.39 -4.39
C ASP A 22 9.62 -9.48 -4.43
N PHE A 23 9.96 -10.02 -3.26
CA PHE A 23 10.93 -11.09 -3.14
C PHE A 23 10.65 -11.96 -1.91
N THR A 24 11.13 -13.19 -1.96
CA THR A 24 11.02 -14.14 -0.85
C THR A 24 12.34 -14.21 -0.10
N MET A 25 12.26 -14.22 1.24
CA MET A 25 13.40 -14.39 2.13
C MET A 25 13.09 -15.48 3.16
N GLY A 26 13.53 -16.71 2.86
CA GLY A 26 13.17 -17.89 3.66
C GLY A 26 11.67 -18.18 3.56
N GLU A 27 11.00 -18.30 4.70
CA GLU A 27 9.55 -18.61 4.80
C GLU A 27 8.66 -17.35 4.75
N ARG A 28 9.18 -16.23 4.24
CA ARG A 28 8.48 -14.94 4.20
C ARG A 28 8.55 -14.28 2.83
N SER A 29 7.45 -13.67 2.40
CA SER A 29 7.42 -12.73 1.28
C SER A 29 7.63 -11.31 1.81
N VAL A 30 8.50 -10.55 1.15
CA VAL A 30 8.83 -9.16 1.46
C VAL A 30 8.49 -8.31 0.24
N LYS A 31 7.66 -7.30 0.45
CA LYS A 31 7.18 -6.40 -0.60
C LYS A 31 7.51 -4.96 -0.24
N TYR A 32 8.06 -4.24 -1.20
CA TYR A 32 8.29 -2.81 -1.11
C TYR A 32 7.16 -2.09 -1.83
N ILE A 33 6.46 -1.23 -1.10
CA ILE A 33 5.20 -0.62 -1.54
C ILE A 33 5.28 0.89 -1.36
N LEU A 34 4.81 1.63 -2.37
CA LEU A 34 4.56 3.07 -2.26
C LEU A 34 3.07 3.33 -2.11
N THR A 35 2.70 4.13 -1.13
CA THR A 35 1.31 4.56 -0.91
C THR A 35 1.26 6.09 -0.99
N PRO A 36 0.46 6.69 -1.90
CA PRO A 36 0.38 8.13 -2.00
C PRO A 36 -0.30 8.69 -0.75
N ILE A 37 0.21 9.83 -0.29
CA ILE A 37 -0.35 10.57 0.84
C ILE A 37 -0.97 11.88 0.35
N SER A 38 -1.78 12.55 1.17
CA SER A 38 -2.39 13.83 0.77
C SER A 38 -1.38 14.97 0.61
N ALA A 39 -0.18 14.83 1.21
CA ALA A 39 0.87 15.83 1.14
C ALA A 39 1.51 15.93 -0.25
N ARG A 40 1.94 17.14 -0.60
CA ARG A 40 2.65 17.46 -1.85
C ARG A 40 3.89 18.30 -1.55
N ALA A 41 4.93 18.19 -2.37
CA ALA A 41 6.18 18.93 -2.19
C ALA A 41 6.52 19.86 -3.34
N GLY A 42 7.13 20.99 -2.99
CA GLY A 42 7.71 21.95 -3.93
C GLY A 42 6.67 22.79 -4.70
N LYS A 43 7.19 23.73 -5.51
CA LYS A 43 6.36 24.63 -6.32
C LYS A 43 5.54 23.92 -7.41
N ASN A 44 6.00 22.72 -7.80
CA ASN A 44 5.35 21.89 -8.83
C ASN A 44 4.36 20.87 -8.22
N GLU A 45 4.08 20.95 -6.92
CA GLU A 45 3.13 20.08 -6.23
C GLU A 45 3.35 18.58 -6.48
N VAL A 46 4.59 18.13 -6.34
CA VAL A 46 4.94 16.72 -6.58
C VAL A 46 4.24 15.85 -5.54
N GLN A 47 3.55 14.81 -6.00
CA GLN A 47 2.88 13.82 -5.16
C GLN A 47 3.90 13.11 -4.25
N LEU A 48 3.63 13.10 -2.95
CA LEU A 48 4.45 12.39 -1.97
C LEU A 48 3.87 11.01 -1.66
N TYR A 49 4.74 10.12 -1.20
CA TYR A 49 4.41 8.75 -0.87
C TYR A 49 4.97 8.38 0.49
N ASP A 50 4.34 7.40 1.12
CA ASP A 50 4.94 6.58 2.16
C ASP A 50 5.56 5.34 1.53
N PHE A 51 6.80 5.04 1.90
CA PHE A 51 7.47 3.81 1.56
C PHE A 51 7.24 2.77 2.67
N ILE A 52 6.57 1.69 2.29
CA ILE A 52 6.11 0.63 3.17
C ILE A 52 6.87 -0.64 2.82
N VAL A 53 7.41 -1.30 3.84
CA VAL A 53 7.83 -2.69 3.74
C VAL A 53 6.71 -3.55 4.31
N GLN A 54 6.13 -4.37 3.45
CA GLN A 54 5.15 -5.36 3.83
C GLN A 54 5.84 -6.71 3.93
N ILE A 55 5.71 -7.38 5.07
CA ILE A 55 6.24 -8.72 5.30
C ILE A 55 5.05 -9.65 5.52
N CYS A 56 4.95 -10.70 4.72
CA CYS A 56 3.93 -11.73 4.84
C CYS A 56 4.59 -13.06 5.18
N ASP A 57 3.94 -13.87 6.00
CA ASP A 57 4.28 -15.27 6.12
C ASP A 57 3.84 -16.00 4.82
N LEU A 58 4.42 -17.16 4.54
CA LEU A 58 3.98 -18.01 3.42
C LEU A 58 3.10 -19.14 3.94
N ASP A 59 2.01 -19.43 3.25
CA ASP A 59 1.17 -20.58 3.56
C ASP A 59 1.75 -21.89 3.00
N THR A 60 1.02 -23.00 3.15
CA THR A 60 1.46 -24.31 2.67
C THR A 60 1.52 -24.46 1.15
N LYS A 61 1.11 -23.44 0.41
CA LYS A 61 1.18 -23.34 -1.06
C LYS A 61 2.18 -22.28 -1.52
N ASP A 62 3.03 -21.79 -0.62
CA ASP A 62 3.96 -20.69 -0.85
C ASP A 62 3.26 -19.37 -1.24
N GLU A 63 1.99 -19.19 -0.87
CA GLU A 63 1.27 -17.94 -1.09
C GLU A 63 1.36 -17.01 0.14
N PRO A 64 1.43 -15.68 -0.06
CA PRO A 64 1.44 -14.73 1.06
C PRO A 64 0.19 -14.85 1.95
N SER A 65 0.41 -15.17 3.22
CA SER A 65 -0.59 -15.19 4.29
C SER A 65 -0.15 -14.28 5.43
N ALA A 66 -1.11 -13.70 6.17
CA ALA A 66 -0.85 -12.83 7.33
C ALA A 66 0.21 -11.72 7.11
N CYS A 67 -0.12 -10.72 6.28
CA CYS A 67 0.79 -9.61 5.99
C CYS A 67 0.80 -8.54 7.08
N LYS A 68 1.99 -8.02 7.39
CA LYS A 68 2.21 -6.88 8.27
C LYS A 68 2.92 -5.76 7.52
N ASP A 69 2.33 -4.57 7.56
CA ASP A 69 2.90 -3.36 6.98
C ASP A 69 3.75 -2.62 8.01
N THR A 70 4.88 -2.09 7.56
CA THR A 70 5.70 -1.14 8.32
C THR A 70 6.09 0.01 7.40
N THR A 71 5.69 1.24 7.75
CA THR A 71 6.18 2.44 7.09
C THR A 71 7.63 2.66 7.49
N VAL A 72 8.54 2.66 6.52
CA VAL A 72 9.98 2.85 6.75
C VAL A 72 10.36 4.32 6.58
N VAL A 73 9.79 4.98 5.58
CA VAL A 73 10.02 6.41 5.31
C VAL A 73 8.70 7.04 4.84
N SER A 74 8.43 8.24 5.32
CA SER A 74 7.27 9.04 4.92
C SER A 74 7.66 10.28 4.12
N ASN A 75 6.72 10.82 3.35
CA ASN A 75 6.89 12.05 2.57
C ASN A 75 8.01 11.99 1.52
N VAL A 76 8.16 10.83 0.86
CA VAL A 76 9.19 10.63 -0.15
C VAL A 76 8.69 10.94 -1.55
N VAL A 77 9.57 11.49 -2.38
CA VAL A 77 9.36 11.59 -3.82
C VAL A 77 9.83 10.27 -4.44
N PRO A 78 9.08 9.59 -5.33
CA PRO A 78 9.44 8.24 -5.79
C PRO A 78 10.84 8.14 -6.41
N GLN A 79 11.31 9.22 -7.06
CA GLN A 79 12.63 9.29 -7.67
C GLN A 79 13.79 9.33 -6.66
N SER A 80 13.54 9.57 -5.36
CA SER A 80 14.58 9.64 -4.33
C SER A 80 14.84 8.30 -3.62
N ILE A 81 14.17 7.23 -4.03
CA ILE A 81 14.27 5.89 -3.40
C ILE A 81 15.17 4.94 -4.22
N TYR A 82 15.62 5.39 -5.40
CA TYR A 82 16.53 4.68 -6.31
C TYR A 82 17.95 5.20 -6.22
#